data_AF-A0A7U9SL08-F1
#
_entry.id   AF-A0A7U9SL08-F1
#
_cell.length_a   1.000
_cell.length_b   1.000
_cell.length_c   1.000
_cell.angle_alpha   90.00
_cell.angle_beta   90.00
_cell.angle_gamma   90.00
#
_symmetry.space_group_name_H-M   'P 1'
#
loop_
_entity.id
_entity.type
_entity.pdbx_description
1 polymer ?
#
loop_
_entity_poly.entity_id
_entity_poly.type
_entity_poly.pdbx_seq_one_letter_code
_entity_poly.pdbx_strand_id
1 'polypeptide(L)'
;MEDLLQGKIIHTRIDEQVIFSQLDGNTNAVWSLLLASGYLRVEQAALGRRGKLEYGLKLTNKEVRMMFEQMIEGWFADYTPAYNAFVKAMLLDDIKAMNVYMNRTALATFSFFDAGNKPSETTEPERFYHGFVLGLMVGLTDRYHITSNRESGLGRYDVMLEPQRAGDPAFVLEFKVRDPEDEETLADTVSAALRQIKEKAYDTELLARGISQERIRHYGFAFQGKTVLIG
;
A
#
# COMPACT_ATOMS: atom_id res chain seq x y z
N MET A 1 2.75 -3.39 -7.99
CA MET A 1 1.50 -3.09 -8.72
C MET A 1 1.21 -1.59 -8.67
N GLU A 2 1.27 -0.96 -7.49
CA GLU A 2 1.21 0.50 -7.33
C GLU A 2 2.12 1.27 -8.31
N ASP A 3 3.39 0.88 -8.42
CA ASP A 3 4.34 1.50 -9.35
C ASP A 3 3.86 1.48 -10.82
N LEU A 4 3.18 0.41 -11.25
CA LEU A 4 2.62 0.33 -12.61
C LEU A 4 1.46 1.32 -12.80
N LEU A 5 0.59 1.45 -11.81
CA LEU A 5 -0.54 2.39 -11.84
C LEU A 5 -0.07 3.85 -11.80
N GLN A 6 1.03 4.12 -11.09
CA GLN A 6 1.72 5.41 -11.12
C GLN A 6 2.50 5.65 -12.42
N GLY A 7 2.50 4.69 -13.36
CA GLY A 7 3.17 4.80 -14.64
C GLY A 7 4.70 4.68 -14.55
N LYS A 8 5.23 4.10 -13.47
CA LYS A 8 6.65 3.80 -13.34
C LYS A 8 7.02 2.52 -14.12
N ILE A 9 8.32 2.33 -14.31
CA ILE A 9 8.89 1.17 -14.99
C ILE A 9 9.24 0.12 -13.93
N ILE A 10 8.75 -1.11 -14.11
CA ILE A 10 9.19 -2.26 -13.30
C ILE A 10 10.34 -2.95 -14.02
N HIS A 11 11.47 -3.09 -13.32
CA HIS A 11 12.60 -3.85 -13.81
C HIS A 11 12.49 -5.30 -13.32
N THR A 12 12.47 -6.24 -14.26
CA THR A 12 12.33 -7.66 -13.96
C THR A 12 13.03 -8.53 -15.01
N ARG A 13 13.21 -9.80 -14.68
CA ARG A 13 13.55 -10.83 -15.65
C ARG A 13 12.27 -11.43 -16.23
N ILE A 14 12.35 -11.79 -17.51
CA ILE A 14 11.28 -12.50 -18.20
C ILE A 14 11.70 -13.95 -18.34
N ASP A 15 10.79 -14.84 -17.97
CA ASP A 15 10.83 -16.24 -18.32
C ASP A 15 10.00 -16.43 -19.60
N GLU A 16 10.64 -16.88 -20.66
CA GLU A 16 9.96 -17.13 -21.93
C GLU A 16 9.01 -18.35 -21.83
N GLN A 17 9.18 -19.20 -20.81
CA GLN A 17 8.38 -20.38 -20.56
C GLN A 17 7.55 -20.20 -19.29
N VAL A 18 6.36 -19.61 -19.43
CA VAL A 18 5.46 -19.42 -18.29
C VAL A 18 4.86 -20.75 -17.85
N ILE A 19 5.36 -21.31 -16.75
CA ILE A 19 4.80 -22.50 -16.10
C ILE A 19 3.78 -22.05 -15.05
N PHE A 20 2.48 -22.28 -15.32
CA PHE A 20 1.38 -21.84 -14.45
C PHE A 20 1.48 -22.34 -12.99
N SER A 21 1.98 -23.56 -12.78
CA SER A 21 2.15 -24.13 -11.44
C SER A 21 3.24 -23.45 -10.60
N GLN A 22 4.03 -22.55 -11.19
CA GLN A 22 5.09 -21.80 -10.52
C GLN A 22 4.69 -20.34 -10.25
N LEU A 23 3.46 -19.94 -10.54
CA LEU A 23 3.00 -18.57 -10.29
C LEU A 23 2.97 -18.24 -8.79
N ASP A 24 2.67 -19.22 -7.94
CA ASP A 24 2.75 -19.09 -6.49
C ASP A 24 4.22 -19.00 -6.05
N GLY A 25 4.63 -17.79 -5.65
CA GLY A 25 5.96 -17.51 -5.10
C GLY A 25 7.02 -17.05 -6.11
N ASN A 26 6.72 -16.97 -7.41
CA ASN A 26 7.66 -16.45 -8.42
C ASN A 26 7.11 -15.21 -9.12
N THR A 27 7.47 -14.03 -8.61
CA THR A 27 7.03 -12.73 -9.17
C THR A 27 7.46 -12.55 -10.63
N ASN A 28 8.59 -13.12 -11.06
CA ASN A 28 9.03 -13.03 -12.47
C ASN A 28 8.09 -13.81 -13.40
N ALA A 29 7.56 -14.95 -12.96
CA ALA A 29 6.59 -15.73 -13.75
C ALA A 29 5.29 -14.94 -13.96
N VAL A 30 4.82 -14.21 -12.92
CA VAL A 30 3.66 -13.32 -13.02
C VAL A 30 3.92 -12.18 -14.02
N TRP A 31 5.08 -11.50 -13.94
CA TRP A 31 5.41 -10.45 -14.90
C TRP A 31 5.53 -10.96 -16.34
N SER A 32 6.07 -12.17 -16.50
CA SER A 32 6.20 -12.82 -17.80
C SER A 32 4.83 -13.17 -18.39
N LEU A 33 3.90 -13.66 -17.57
CA LEU A 33 2.52 -13.90 -17.99
C LEU A 33 1.81 -12.61 -18.41
N LEU A 34 1.95 -11.53 -17.63
CA LEU A 34 1.35 -10.23 -17.93
C LEU A 34 1.94 -9.59 -19.20
N LEU A 35 3.23 -9.80 -19.47
CA LEU A 35 3.86 -9.41 -20.73
C LEU A 35 3.35 -10.26 -21.90
N ALA A 36 3.33 -11.58 -21.77
CA ALA A 36 2.88 -12.49 -22.83
C ALA A 36 1.40 -12.31 -23.21
N SER A 37 0.56 -11.92 -22.24
CA SER A 37 -0.86 -11.61 -22.45
C SER A 37 -1.12 -10.19 -22.95
N GLY A 38 -0.08 -9.35 -23.08
CA GLY A 38 -0.18 -8.00 -23.65
C GLY A 38 -0.61 -6.91 -22.65
N TYR A 39 -0.73 -7.23 -21.36
CA TYR A 39 -1.00 -6.24 -20.31
C TYR A 39 0.20 -5.32 -20.07
N LEU A 40 1.41 -5.85 -20.24
CA LEU A 40 2.66 -5.11 -20.16
C LEU A 40 3.32 -5.00 -21.53
N ARG A 41 4.08 -3.92 -21.72
CA ARG A 41 4.97 -3.72 -22.86
C ARG A 41 6.40 -3.50 -22.37
N VAL A 42 7.36 -3.97 -23.17
CA VAL A 42 8.78 -3.68 -22.94
C VAL A 42 9.06 -2.23 -23.35
N GLU A 43 9.48 -1.42 -22.39
CA GLU A 43 9.98 -0.07 -22.64
C GLU A 43 11.49 -0.09 -22.87
N GLN A 44 12.20 -0.97 -22.15
CA GLN A 44 13.66 -1.06 -22.17
C GLN A 44 14.11 -2.50 -22.00
N ALA A 45 15.20 -2.88 -22.66
CA ALA A 45 15.88 -4.16 -22.44
C ALA A 45 17.38 -3.89 -22.32
N ALA A 46 18.00 -4.35 -21.23
CA ALA A 46 19.41 -4.13 -20.96
C ALA A 46 20.06 -5.40 -20.41
N LEU A 47 21.37 -5.53 -20.64
CA LEU A 47 22.15 -6.58 -20.01
C LEU A 47 22.42 -6.20 -18.55
N GLY A 48 21.87 -6.97 -17.61
CA GLY A 48 22.11 -6.75 -16.19
C GLY A 48 23.53 -7.13 -15.76
N ARG A 49 23.91 -6.80 -14.52
CA ARG A 49 25.27 -6.97 -13.96
C ARG A 49 25.83 -8.41 -14.01
N ARG A 50 24.99 -9.42 -14.26
CA ARG A 50 25.37 -10.84 -14.34
C ARG A 50 25.26 -11.41 -15.77
N GLY A 51 25.17 -10.57 -16.80
CA GLY A 51 25.04 -10.99 -18.20
C GLY A 51 23.66 -11.55 -18.58
N LYS A 52 22.67 -11.45 -17.69
CA LYS A 52 21.27 -11.83 -17.97
C LYS A 52 20.49 -10.61 -18.45
N LEU A 53 19.62 -10.80 -19.44
CA LEU A 53 18.69 -9.76 -19.89
C LEU A 53 17.72 -9.37 -18.77
N GLU A 54 17.58 -8.06 -18.60
CA GLU A 54 16.66 -7.42 -17.68
C GLU A 54 15.78 -6.45 -18.46
N TYR A 55 14.48 -6.48 -18.18
CA TYR A 55 13.46 -5.77 -18.94
C TYR A 55 12.79 -4.74 -18.05
N GLY A 56 12.67 -3.52 -18.57
CA GLY A 56 11.83 -2.46 -18.02
C GLY A 56 10.42 -2.57 -18.62
N LEU A 57 9.44 -2.88 -17.79
CA LEU A 57 8.05 -3.09 -18.18
C LEU A 57 7.16 -1.93 -17.77
N LYS A 58 6.15 -1.64 -18.61
CA LYS A 58 5.11 -0.64 -18.37
C LYS A 58 3.75 -1.18 -18.80
N LEU A 59 2.67 -0.60 -18.28
CA LEU A 59 1.32 -0.86 -18.78
C LEU A 59 1.23 -0.48 -20.27
N THR A 60 0.56 -1.32 -21.05
CA THR A 60 0.51 -1.18 -22.51
C THR A 60 -0.24 0.07 -22.96
N ASN A 61 -1.41 0.32 -22.37
CA ASN A 61 -2.30 1.41 -22.75
C ASN A 61 -3.22 1.82 -21.59
N LYS A 62 -4.11 2.78 -21.85
CA LYS A 62 -5.04 3.33 -20.86
C LYS A 62 -6.11 2.32 -20.47
N GLU A 63 -6.57 1.50 -21.40
CA GLU A 63 -7.60 0.47 -21.20
C GLU A 63 -7.14 -0.59 -20.20
N VAL A 64 -5.90 -1.08 -20.36
CA VAL A 64 -5.28 -2.02 -19.42
C VAL A 64 -5.13 -1.39 -18.04
N ARG A 65 -4.73 -0.11 -17.97
CA ARG A 65 -4.67 0.61 -16.69
C ARG A 65 -6.04 0.64 -16.01
N MET A 66 -7.08 1.05 -16.74
CA MET A 66 -8.45 1.08 -16.21
C MET A 66 -8.92 -0.30 -15.77
N MET A 67 -8.56 -1.36 -16.50
CA MET A 67 -8.88 -2.74 -16.10
C MET A 67 -8.22 -3.12 -14.76
N PHE A 68 -6.94 -2.80 -14.55
CA PHE A 68 -6.29 -3.04 -13.26
C PHE A 68 -6.91 -2.22 -12.13
N GLU A 69 -7.21 -0.94 -12.38
CA GLU A 69 -7.93 -0.08 -11.43
C GLU A 69 -9.28 -0.70 -11.05
N GLN A 70 -10.07 -1.15 -12.03
CA GLN A 70 -11.35 -1.84 -11.82
C GLN A 70 -11.21 -3.20 -11.12
N MET A 71 -10.15 -3.96 -11.40
CA MET A 71 -9.90 -5.23 -10.73
C MET A 71 -9.58 -5.02 -9.24
N ILE A 72 -8.77 -4.00 -8.94
CA ILE A 72 -8.48 -3.58 -7.58
C ILE A 72 -9.76 -3.11 -6.89
N GLU A 73 -10.52 -2.22 -7.54
CA GLU A 73 -11.85 -1.80 -7.05
C GLU A 73 -12.77 -3.02 -6.82
N GLY A 74 -12.75 -4.00 -7.72
CA GLY A 74 -13.51 -5.25 -7.68
C GLY A 74 -13.13 -6.17 -6.52
N TRP A 75 -11.84 -6.32 -6.22
CA TRP A 75 -11.37 -7.02 -5.00
C TRP A 75 -11.93 -6.38 -3.74
N PHE A 76 -12.16 -5.07 -3.79
CA PHE A 76 -12.79 -4.33 -2.71
C PHE A 76 -14.31 -4.21 -2.87
N ALA A 77 -14.93 -4.58 -3.99
CA ALA A 77 -16.35 -4.33 -4.28
C ALA A 77 -17.29 -5.12 -3.36
N ASP A 78 -16.95 -6.36 -3.00
CA ASP A 78 -17.67 -7.15 -1.98
C ASP A 78 -17.59 -6.51 -0.57
N TYR A 79 -16.69 -5.54 -0.39
CA TYR A 79 -16.43 -4.82 0.87
C TYR A 79 -16.67 -3.30 0.79
N THR A 80 -17.11 -2.76 -0.37
CA THR A 80 -17.08 -1.32 -0.67
C THR A 80 -18.24 -0.89 -1.57
N PRO A 81 -19.32 -0.30 -1.02
CA PRO A 81 -20.02 0.74 -1.77
C PRO A 81 -19.05 1.92 -1.95
N ALA A 82 -19.26 2.74 -2.99
CA ALA A 82 -18.47 3.89 -3.48
C ALA A 82 -17.96 4.94 -2.45
N TYR A 83 -18.17 4.71 -1.17
CA TYR A 83 -17.57 5.40 -0.05
C TYR A 83 -17.26 4.34 1.03
N ASN A 84 -16.06 3.75 0.98
CA ASN A 84 -15.65 2.71 1.92
C ASN A 84 -15.91 3.18 3.37
N ALA A 85 -16.58 2.37 4.18
CA ALA A 85 -16.86 2.70 5.58
C ALA A 85 -15.58 3.04 6.36
N PHE A 86 -14.43 2.48 5.98
CA PHE A 86 -13.12 2.88 6.49
C PHE A 86 -12.79 4.34 6.18
N VAL A 87 -12.87 4.74 4.91
CA VAL A 87 -12.60 6.12 4.46
C VAL A 87 -13.56 7.10 5.16
N LYS A 88 -14.84 6.73 5.30
CA LYS A 88 -15.80 7.53 6.05
C LYS A 88 -15.37 7.72 7.50
N ALA A 89 -14.99 6.63 8.16
CA ALA A 89 -14.55 6.66 9.55
C ALA A 89 -13.29 7.52 9.71
N MET A 90 -12.29 7.35 8.83
CA MET A 90 -11.07 8.15 8.81
C MET A 90 -11.35 9.66 8.64
N LEU A 91 -12.24 10.03 7.72
CA LEU A 91 -12.62 11.43 7.51
C LEU A 91 -13.37 12.02 8.71
N LEU A 92 -14.13 11.20 9.44
CA LEU A 92 -14.86 11.59 10.65
C LEU A 92 -14.03 11.47 11.95
N ASP A 93 -12.79 11.00 11.88
CA ASP A 93 -11.95 10.68 13.04
C ASP A 93 -12.54 9.58 13.95
N ASP A 94 -13.35 8.68 13.38
CA ASP A 94 -13.96 7.57 14.11
C ASP A 94 -13.00 6.36 14.15
N ILE A 95 -11.99 6.45 15.02
CA ILE A 95 -10.97 5.42 15.23
C ILE A 95 -11.62 4.06 15.54
N LYS A 96 -12.74 4.04 16.28
CA LYS A 96 -13.45 2.82 16.62
C LYS A 96 -14.02 2.14 15.37
N ALA A 97 -14.70 2.90 14.51
CA ALA A 97 -15.22 2.37 13.25
C ALA A 97 -14.10 1.96 12.29
N MET A 98 -12.98 2.69 12.25
CA MET A 98 -11.79 2.30 11.48
C MET A 98 -11.27 0.93 11.92
N ASN A 99 -11.10 0.71 13.22
CA ASN A 99 -10.65 -0.56 13.79
C ASN A 99 -11.63 -1.71 13.48
N VAL A 100 -12.93 -1.49 13.65
CA VAL A 100 -13.96 -2.51 13.34
C VAL A 100 -13.92 -2.90 11.87
N TYR A 101 -13.86 -1.92 10.97
CA TYR A 101 -13.78 -2.20 9.54
C TYR A 101 -12.50 -2.96 9.19
N MET A 102 -11.35 -2.46 9.63
CA MET A 102 -10.05 -3.03 9.28
C MET A 102 -9.90 -4.46 9.77
N ASN A 103 -10.30 -4.78 11.01
CA ASN A 103 -10.25 -6.15 11.51
C ASN A 103 -11.19 -7.09 10.74
N ARG A 104 -12.39 -6.62 10.37
CA ARG A 104 -13.33 -7.42 9.58
C ARG A 104 -12.77 -7.74 8.19
N THR A 105 -12.20 -6.74 7.52
CA THR A 105 -11.66 -6.91 6.17
C THR A 105 -10.35 -7.70 6.18
N ALA A 106 -9.48 -7.47 7.17
CA ALA A 106 -8.28 -8.27 7.41
C ALA A 106 -8.61 -9.76 7.61
N LEU A 107 -9.60 -10.08 8.46
CA LEU A 107 -10.02 -11.46 8.71
C LEU A 107 -10.47 -12.18 7.44
N ALA A 108 -11.20 -11.49 6.55
CA ALA A 108 -11.73 -12.08 5.33
C ALA A 108 -10.73 -12.11 4.16
N THR A 109 -9.77 -11.19 4.13
CA THR A 109 -8.82 -11.07 3.01
C THR A 109 -7.52 -11.82 3.29
N PHE A 110 -7.01 -11.74 4.52
CA PHE A 110 -5.70 -12.33 4.86
C PHE A 110 -5.77 -13.84 5.06
N SER A 111 -6.97 -14.40 5.24
CA SER A 111 -7.21 -15.85 5.28
C SER A 111 -6.93 -16.55 3.95
N PHE A 112 -6.99 -15.85 2.81
CA PHE A 112 -6.57 -16.40 1.51
C PHE A 112 -5.04 -16.48 1.36
N PHE A 113 -4.29 -15.65 2.08
CA PHE A 113 -2.81 -15.64 2.07
C PHE A 113 -2.19 -16.63 3.06
N ASP A 114 -2.93 -17.08 4.08
CA ASP A 114 -2.50 -18.10 5.05
C ASP A 114 -2.35 -19.52 4.45
N ALA A 115 -2.69 -19.74 3.17
CA ALA A 115 -2.35 -20.97 2.45
C ALA A 115 -0.84 -21.12 2.18
N GLY A 116 -0.03 -20.10 2.50
CA GLY A 116 1.42 -20.11 2.48
C GLY A 116 2.02 -20.08 3.89
N ASN A 117 1.70 -21.07 4.73
CA ASN A 117 2.22 -21.19 6.10
C ASN A 117 3.71 -21.63 6.11
N LYS A 118 4.57 -20.87 5.44
CA LYS A 118 6.01 -20.91 5.59
C LYS A 118 6.47 -19.50 5.92
N PRO A 119 7.11 -19.26 7.08
CA PRO A 119 7.79 -18.01 7.34
C PRO A 119 8.98 -17.94 6.38
N SER A 120 8.76 -17.44 5.17
CA SER A 120 9.88 -17.02 4.34
C SER A 120 10.43 -15.76 5.01
N GLU A 121 11.63 -15.88 5.57
CA GLU A 121 12.42 -14.86 6.28
C GLU A 121 12.75 -13.60 5.44
N THR A 122 12.00 -13.29 4.39
CA THR A 122 12.43 -12.33 3.36
C THR A 122 11.33 -11.47 2.74
N THR A 123 10.07 -11.53 3.24
CA THR A 123 9.01 -10.63 2.74
C THR A 123 8.49 -9.78 3.88
N GLU A 124 8.89 -8.50 3.92
CA GLU A 124 8.43 -7.48 4.89
C GLU A 124 6.89 -7.48 4.94
N PRO A 125 6.26 -8.02 6.01
CA PRO A 125 4.80 -8.13 6.08
C PRO A 125 4.13 -6.75 6.00
N GLU A 126 4.85 -5.71 6.43
CA GLU A 126 4.48 -4.29 6.32
C GLU A 126 4.14 -3.88 4.89
N ARG A 127 4.85 -4.37 3.86
CA ARG A 127 4.57 -4.01 2.46
C ARG A 127 3.21 -4.50 1.98
N PHE A 128 2.77 -5.64 2.49
CA PHE A 128 1.45 -6.17 2.17
C PHE A 128 0.35 -5.31 2.82
N TYR A 129 0.48 -5.01 4.11
CA TYR A 129 -0.46 -4.13 4.80
C TYR A 129 -0.50 -2.73 4.19
N HIS A 130 0.66 -2.20 3.81
CA HIS A 130 0.79 -0.93 3.11
C HIS A 130 -0.02 -0.92 1.80
N GLY A 131 0.21 -1.90 0.93
CA GLY A 131 -0.52 -2.02 -0.34
C GLY A 131 -2.03 -2.20 -0.14
N PHE A 132 -2.43 -2.93 0.89
CA PHE A 132 -3.84 -3.12 1.25
C PHE A 132 -4.50 -1.81 1.69
N VAL A 133 -3.88 -1.05 2.61
CA VAL A 133 -4.41 0.24 3.09
C VAL A 133 -4.50 1.26 1.95
N LEU A 134 -3.49 1.33 1.07
CA LEU A 134 -3.55 2.15 -0.13
C LEU A 134 -4.71 1.75 -1.05
N GLY A 135 -4.97 0.45 -1.21
CA GLY A 135 -6.11 -0.07 -1.95
C GLY A 135 -7.46 0.46 -1.42
N LEU A 136 -7.62 0.56 -0.10
CA LEU A 136 -8.83 1.13 0.52
C LEU A 136 -9.00 2.63 0.26
N MET A 137 -7.91 3.34 -0.07
CA MET A 137 -7.88 4.79 -0.29
C MET A 137 -7.90 5.17 -1.76
N VAL A 138 -7.90 4.21 -2.70
CA VAL A 138 -7.85 4.50 -4.14
C VAL A 138 -9.00 5.42 -4.58
N GLY A 139 -10.20 5.26 -3.99
CA GLY A 139 -11.35 6.13 -4.28
C GLY A 139 -11.23 7.57 -3.77
N LEU A 140 -10.18 7.92 -3.03
CA LEU A 140 -9.91 9.28 -2.55
C LEU A 140 -9.03 10.11 -3.48
N THR A 141 -8.50 9.57 -4.58
CA THR A 141 -7.57 10.28 -5.47
C THR A 141 -8.14 11.55 -6.10
N ASP A 142 -9.48 11.66 -6.20
CA ASP A 142 -10.17 12.87 -6.68
C ASP A 142 -10.35 13.96 -5.62
N ARG A 143 -10.09 13.64 -4.33
CA ARG A 143 -10.22 14.55 -3.18
C ARG A 143 -8.89 14.83 -2.48
N TYR A 144 -7.95 13.89 -2.59
CA TYR A 144 -6.65 13.91 -1.93
C TYR A 144 -5.53 13.63 -2.94
N HIS A 145 -4.42 14.35 -2.79
CA HIS A 145 -3.16 13.93 -3.37
C HIS A 145 -2.52 12.91 -2.42
N ILE A 146 -2.53 11.64 -2.83
CA ILE A 146 -2.05 10.51 -2.02
C ILE A 146 -0.61 10.20 -2.45
N THR A 147 0.31 10.23 -1.50
CA THR A 147 1.71 9.86 -1.69
C THR A 147 2.10 8.79 -0.68
N SER A 148 3.04 7.92 -1.06
CA SER A 148 3.56 6.86 -0.21
C SER A 148 5.08 6.85 -0.26
N ASN A 149 5.74 6.43 0.83
CA ASN A 149 7.17 6.13 0.85
C ASN A 149 8.09 7.29 0.42
N ARG A 150 7.66 8.56 0.56
CA ARG A 150 8.44 9.77 0.21
C ARG A 150 9.11 10.37 1.44
N GLU A 151 10.14 11.16 1.20
CA GLU A 151 10.86 11.89 2.24
C GLU A 151 10.08 13.13 2.70
N SER A 152 9.95 13.30 4.02
CA SER A 152 9.50 14.52 4.68
C SER A 152 10.18 14.66 6.05
N GLY A 153 10.52 15.89 6.43
CA GLY A 153 11.24 16.15 7.67
C GLY A 153 12.58 15.41 7.72
N LEU A 154 12.69 14.45 8.64
CA LEU A 154 13.92 13.67 8.94
C LEU A 154 13.81 12.19 8.54
N GLY A 155 12.79 11.80 7.76
CA GLY A 155 12.59 10.40 7.39
C GLY A 155 11.64 10.21 6.20
N ARG A 156 11.11 8.99 6.08
CA ARG A 156 10.16 8.60 5.04
C ARG A 156 8.87 8.11 5.69
N TYR A 157 7.77 8.76 5.38
CA TYR A 157 6.45 8.33 5.84
C TYR A 157 5.95 7.15 5.02
N ASP A 158 5.09 6.32 5.60
CA ASP A 158 4.40 5.28 4.84
C ASP A 158 3.38 5.90 3.88
N VAL A 159 2.39 6.64 4.38
CA VAL A 159 1.35 7.25 3.54
C VAL A 159 1.00 8.67 4.01
N MET A 160 0.86 9.58 3.06
CA MET A 160 0.39 10.94 3.28
C MET A 160 -0.78 11.27 2.35
N LEU A 161 -1.82 11.89 2.90
CA LEU A 161 -2.97 12.36 2.15
C LEU A 161 -3.07 13.87 2.30
N GLU A 162 -2.69 14.59 1.24
CA GLU A 162 -2.80 16.04 1.15
C GLU A 162 -4.17 16.41 0.57
N PRO A 163 -5.00 17.22 1.25
CA PRO A 163 -6.33 17.57 0.77
C PRO A 163 -6.27 18.51 -0.43
N GLN A 164 -7.02 18.21 -1.48
CA GLN A 164 -7.19 19.11 -2.63
C GLN A 164 -8.27 20.18 -2.40
N ARG A 165 -9.17 19.95 -1.43
CA ARG A 165 -10.28 20.85 -1.10
C ARG A 165 -10.00 21.59 0.20
N ALA A 166 -10.29 22.89 0.20
CA ALA A 166 -10.21 23.69 1.42
C ALA A 166 -11.19 23.17 2.48
N GLY A 167 -10.73 23.05 3.72
CA GLY A 167 -11.52 22.55 4.86
C GLY A 167 -11.28 21.08 5.21
N ASP A 168 -10.81 20.27 4.26
CA ASP A 168 -10.52 18.85 4.52
C ASP A 168 -9.25 18.67 5.39
N PRO A 169 -9.22 17.72 6.33
CA PRO A 169 -8.00 17.42 7.10
C PRO A 169 -6.96 16.74 6.20
N ALA A 170 -5.69 16.92 6.52
CA ALA A 170 -4.60 16.12 5.97
C ALA A 170 -4.33 14.92 6.89
N PHE A 171 -3.73 13.87 6.33
CA PHE A 171 -3.42 12.65 7.08
C PHE A 171 -1.98 12.22 6.87
N VAL A 172 -1.34 11.74 7.94
CA VAL A 172 -0.08 11.01 7.88
C VAL A 172 -0.29 9.68 8.60
N LEU A 173 0.02 8.59 7.90
CA LEU A 173 -0.17 7.24 8.37
C LEU A 173 1.19 6.55 8.45
N GLU A 174 1.39 5.79 9.52
CA GLU A 174 2.59 4.98 9.71
C GLU A 174 2.18 3.55 10.10
N PHE A 175 2.85 2.57 9.52
CA PHE A 175 2.54 1.16 9.64
C PHE A 175 3.68 0.43 10.37
N LYS A 176 3.31 -0.44 11.30
CA LYS A 176 4.25 -1.31 12.00
C LYS A 176 3.68 -2.70 12.19
N VAL A 177 4.50 -3.71 12.01
CA VAL A 177 4.19 -5.08 12.43
C VAL A 177 4.69 -5.27 13.85
N ARG A 178 3.84 -5.80 14.73
CA ARG A 178 4.21 -6.03 16.13
C ARG A 178 5.37 -7.03 16.20
N ASP A 179 6.43 -6.63 16.89
CA ASP A 179 7.51 -7.52 17.28
C ASP A 179 7.24 -8.04 18.70
N PRO A 180 6.92 -9.34 18.90
CA PRO A 180 6.67 -9.89 20.22
C PRO A 180 7.88 -9.85 21.16
N GLU A 181 9.10 -9.73 20.63
CA GLU A 181 10.32 -9.68 21.44
C GLU A 181 10.54 -8.29 22.06
N ASP A 182 10.16 -7.23 21.35
CA ASP A 182 10.34 -5.83 21.76
C ASP A 182 9.07 -5.17 22.32
N GLU A 183 7.88 -5.70 21.99
CA GLU A 183 6.59 -5.06 22.28
C GLU A 183 5.63 -6.02 23.00
N GLU A 184 5.06 -5.58 24.13
CA GLU A 184 4.10 -6.38 24.91
C GLU A 184 2.72 -6.44 24.23
N THR A 185 2.25 -5.32 23.68
CA THR A 185 0.90 -5.20 23.13
C THR A 185 0.88 -4.49 21.77
N LEU A 186 -0.20 -4.67 21.00
CA LEU A 186 -0.43 -3.89 19.77
C LEU A 186 -0.50 -2.38 20.05
N ALA A 187 -0.89 -1.96 21.26
CA ALA A 187 -0.96 -0.56 21.63
C ALA A 187 0.44 0.07 21.75
N ASP A 188 1.45 -0.71 22.16
CA ASP A 188 2.84 -0.27 22.17
C ASP A 188 3.34 -0.03 20.75
N THR A 189 2.99 -0.93 19.82
CA THR A 189 3.28 -0.79 18.39
C THR A 189 2.62 0.45 17.77
N VAL A 190 1.35 0.73 18.09
CA VAL A 190 0.66 1.97 17.65
C VAL A 190 1.40 3.20 18.21
N SER A 191 1.76 3.16 19.49
CA SER A 191 2.49 4.26 20.14
C SER A 191 3.86 4.49 19.49
N ALA A 192 4.55 3.42 19.09
CA ALA A 192 5.81 3.49 18.37
C ALA A 192 5.64 4.11 16.98
N ALA A 193 4.57 3.77 16.25
CA ALA A 193 4.25 4.35 14.95
C ALA A 193 3.95 5.87 15.06
N LEU A 194 3.10 6.27 16.01
CA LEU A 194 2.80 7.69 16.28
C LEU A 194 4.03 8.48 16.73
N ARG A 195 4.87 7.87 17.58
CA ARG A 195 6.15 8.47 18.00
C ARG A 195 7.07 8.69 16.80
N GLN A 196 7.16 7.74 15.89
CA GLN A 196 7.95 7.86 14.65
C GLN A 196 7.49 9.05 13.80
N ILE A 197 6.17 9.21 13.58
CA ILE A 197 5.62 10.37 12.86
C ILE A 197 6.09 11.70 13.47
N LYS A 198 5.98 11.80 14.81
CA LYS A 198 6.35 13.01 15.55
C LYS A 198 7.86 13.29 15.51
N GLU A 199 8.68 12.29 15.83
CA GLU A 199 10.15 12.43 15.89
C GLU A 199 10.77 12.73 14.53
N LYS A 200 10.19 12.19 13.46
CA LYS A 200 10.65 12.43 12.10
C LYS A 200 10.05 13.69 11.46
N ALA A 201 9.14 14.38 12.16
CA ALA A 201 8.51 15.61 11.72
C ALA A 201 7.89 15.51 10.32
N TYR A 202 7.15 14.44 10.05
CA TYR A 202 6.55 14.20 8.72
C TYR A 202 5.58 15.29 8.28
N ASP A 203 5.05 16.08 9.21
CA ASP A 203 4.19 17.24 8.94
C ASP A 203 4.89 18.36 8.17
N THR A 204 6.23 18.36 8.11
CA THR A 204 7.04 19.43 7.50
C THR A 204 6.55 19.79 6.08
N GLU A 205 6.30 18.79 5.23
CA GLU A 205 5.81 19.03 3.87
C GLU A 205 4.41 19.66 3.85
N LEU A 206 3.50 19.20 4.70
CA LEU A 206 2.11 19.71 4.78
C LEU A 206 2.07 21.15 5.32
N LEU A 207 2.89 21.43 6.35
CA LEU A 207 3.05 22.76 6.92
C LEU A 207 3.61 23.75 5.90
N ALA A 208 4.62 23.34 5.11
CA ALA A 208 5.18 24.16 4.04
C ALA A 208 4.16 24.50 2.95
N ARG A 209 3.14 23.66 2.76
CA ARG A 209 2.03 23.89 1.83
C ARG A 209 0.86 24.68 2.42
N GLY A 210 0.99 25.16 3.67
CA GLY A 210 0.01 26.01 4.32
C GLY A 210 -1.14 25.27 5.00
N ILE A 211 -1.02 23.95 5.19
CA ILE A 211 -1.95 23.18 6.02
C ILE A 211 -1.54 23.40 7.46
N SER A 212 -2.47 23.84 8.30
CA SER A 212 -2.21 24.11 9.70
C SER A 212 -2.13 22.82 10.53
N GLN A 213 -1.31 22.85 11.58
CA GLN A 213 -0.99 21.66 12.39
C GLN A 213 -2.25 20.99 12.96
N GLU A 214 -3.25 21.76 13.38
CA GLU A 214 -4.52 21.27 13.93
C GLU A 214 -5.41 20.57 12.88
N ARG A 215 -5.09 20.71 11.59
CA ARG A 215 -5.77 20.02 10.49
C ARG A 215 -5.02 18.77 10.01
N ILE A 216 -3.88 18.45 10.61
CA ILE A 216 -3.12 17.24 10.29
C ILE A 216 -3.48 16.17 11.32
N ARG A 217 -3.97 15.03 10.84
CA ARG A 217 -4.30 13.86 11.66
C ARG A 217 -3.23 12.79 11.48
N HIS A 218 -2.80 12.21 12.59
CA HIS A 218 -1.82 11.13 12.63
C HIS A 218 -2.51 9.83 12.99
N TYR A 219 -2.23 8.76 12.24
CA TYR A 219 -2.71 7.43 12.59
C TYR A 219 -1.56 6.42 12.53
N GLY A 220 -1.34 5.72 13.63
CA GLY A 220 -0.45 4.57 13.71
C GLY A 220 -1.24 3.28 13.50
N PHE A 221 -0.80 2.42 12.59
CA PHE A 221 -1.37 1.09 12.40
C PHE A 221 -0.40 0.05 12.93
N ALA A 222 -0.88 -0.77 13.85
CA ALA A 222 -0.19 -1.94 14.35
C ALA A 222 -0.84 -3.21 13.79
N PHE A 223 -0.02 -4.09 13.23
CA PHE A 223 -0.46 -5.34 12.62
C PHE A 223 0.12 -6.55 13.36
N GLN A 224 -0.73 -7.55 13.62
CA GLN A 224 -0.31 -8.87 14.09
C GLN A 224 -1.14 -9.94 13.41
N GLY A 225 -0.60 -10.50 12.32
CA GLY A 225 -1.30 -11.46 11.48
C GLY A 225 -2.60 -10.88 10.92
N LYS A 226 -3.74 -11.29 11.49
CA LYS A 226 -5.09 -10.85 11.07
C LYS A 226 -5.66 -9.72 11.94
N THR A 227 -5.01 -9.41 13.05
CA THR A 227 -5.46 -8.37 13.97
C THR A 227 -4.79 -7.05 13.61
N VAL A 228 -5.58 -5.99 13.57
CA VAL A 228 -5.12 -4.62 13.31
C VAL A 228 -5.56 -3.72 14.47
N LEU A 229 -4.67 -2.88 14.97
CA LEU A 229 -5.02 -1.79 15.87
C LEU A 229 -4.62 -0.46 15.25
N ILE A 230 -5.53 0.50 15.29
CA ILE A 230 -5.32 1.86 14.79
C ILE A 230 -5.53 2.82 15.96
N GLY A 231 -4.65 3.79 16.11
CA GLY A 231 -4.78 4.88 17.06
C GLY A 231 -4.03 6.12 16.66
#